data_AF-A0A2D9DMP4-F1
#
_entry.id   AF-A0A2D9DMP4-F1
#
_cell.length_a   1.000
_cell.length_b   1.000
_cell.length_c   1.000
_cell.angle_alpha   90.00
_cell.angle_beta   90.00
_cell.angle_gamma   90.00
#
_symmetry.space_group_name_H-M   'P 1'
#
loop_
_entity.id
_entity.type
_entity.pdbx_description
1 polymer ?
#
loop_
_entity_poly.entity_id
_entity_poly.type
_entity_poly.pdbx_seq_one_letter_code
_entity_poly.pdbx_strand_id
1 'polypeptide(L)' 'MIFEIYKLDIIEQERLVYLLKVLAFNFSDCEIHPFTLEDEILIIVSSKTEIIKDHFLTSIKSEGFNCELLKAS' A
#
# COMPACT_ATOMS: atom_id res chain seq x y z
N MET A 1 8.02 -14.14 -6.97
CA MET A 1 7.73 -12.71 -6.74
C MET A 1 6.38 -12.70 -6.08
N ILE A 2 6.33 -12.15 -4.86
CA ILE A 2 5.14 -12.13 -4.02
C ILE A 2 4.44 -10.81 -4.31
N PHE A 3 3.12 -10.86 -4.47
CA PHE A 3 2.32 -9.67 -4.71
C PHE A 3 1.16 -9.59 -3.73
N GLU A 4 0.99 -8.41 -3.15
CA GLU A 4 -0.11 -8.09 -2.25
C GLU A 4 -0.90 -6.92 -2.84
N ILE A 5 -2.22 -7.00 -2.78
CA ILE A 5 -3.13 -5.96 -3.26
C ILE A 5 -3.88 -5.41 -2.06
N TYR A 6 -3.76 -4.11 -1.86
CA TYR A 6 -4.42 -3.38 -0.78
C TYR A 6 -5.42 -2.39 -1.34
N LYS A 7 -6.52 -2.23 -0.63
CA LYS A 7 -7.46 -1.12 -0.80
C LYS A 7 -7.14 -0.03 0.20
N LEU A 8 -7.09 1.21 -0.27
CA LEU A 8 -6.91 2.40 0.55
C LEU A 8 -8.23 3.15 0.70
N ASP A 9 -8.53 3.56 1.93
CA ASP A 9 -9.65 4.45 2.24
C ASP A 9 -9.15 5.91 2.28
N ILE A 10 -8.82 6.46 1.11
CA ILE A 10 -8.28 7.83 0.95
C ILE A 10 -9.12 8.61 -0.05
N ILE A 11 -9.63 9.74 0.39
CA ILE A 11 -10.49 10.63 -0.42
C ILE A 11 -9.67 11.79 -1.01
N GLU A 12 -8.57 12.18 -0.37
CA GLU A 12 -7.79 13.38 -0.71
C GLU A 12 -6.46 13.06 -1.40
N GLN A 13 -6.21 13.68 -2.55
CA GLN A 13 -5.02 13.44 -3.37
C GLN A 13 -3.71 13.81 -2.66
N GLU A 14 -3.68 14.90 -1.88
CA GLU A 14 -2.48 15.30 -1.13
C GLU A 14 -2.09 14.25 -0.08
N ARG A 15 -3.08 13.68 0.60
CA ARG A 15 -2.88 12.61 1.58
C ARG A 15 -2.40 11.32 0.93
N LEU A 16 -2.90 10.99 -0.26
CA LEU A 16 -2.40 9.86 -1.05
C LEU A 16 -0.92 10.06 -1.41
N VAL A 17 -0.54 11.24 -1.91
CA VAL A 17 0.85 11.54 -2.28
C VAL A 17 1.77 11.46 -1.05
N TYR A 18 1.32 11.96 0.09
CA TYR A 18 2.06 11.82 1.35
C TYR A 18 2.29 10.35 1.71
N LEU A 19 1.22 9.54 1.73
CA LEU A 19 1.32 8.12 2.06
C LEU A 19 2.29 7.40 1.11
N LEU A 20 2.19 7.64 -0.20
CA LEU A 20 3.07 7.02 -1.19
C LEU A 20 4.55 7.36 -0.95
N LYS A 21 4.87 8.58 -0.51
CA LYS A 21 6.24 8.96 -0.14
C LYS A 21 6.73 8.20 1.09
N VAL A 22 5.89 8.08 2.12
CA VAL A 22 6.23 7.32 3.34
C VAL A 22 6.45 5.84 3.00
N LEU A 23 5.57 5.25 2.20
CA LEU A 23 5.69 3.85 1.79
C LEU A 23 6.94 3.61 0.93
N ALA A 24 7.25 4.50 -0.02
CA ALA A 24 8.48 4.40 -0.81
C ALA A 24 9.75 4.48 0.05
N PHE A 25 9.71 5.22 1.16
CA PHE A 25 10.82 5.31 2.11
C PHE A 25 10.94 4.05 3.00
N ASN A 26 9.82 3.60 3.56
CA ASN A 26 9.80 2.46 4.50
C ASN A 26 9.96 1.10 3.82
N PHE A 27 9.58 1.00 2.55
CA PHE A 27 9.58 -0.25 1.77
C PHE A 27 10.44 -0.11 0.50
N SER A 28 11.67 0.40 0.64
CA SER A 28 12.57 0.66 -0.48
C SER A 28 12.91 -0.58 -1.33
N ASP A 29 12.77 -1.77 -0.75
CA ASP A 29 13.02 -3.05 -1.42
C ASP A 29 11.78 -3.63 -2.14
N CYS A 30 10.65 -2.93 -2.06
CA CYS A 30 9.38 -3.32 -2.67
C CYS A 30 9.06 -2.41 -3.88
N GLU A 31 8.33 -2.95 -4.85
CA GLU A 31 7.74 -2.10 -5.90
C GLU A 31 6.30 -1.78 -5.51
N ILE A 32 5.95 -0.50 -5.48
CA ILE A 32 4.63 -0.01 -5.06
C ILE A 32 3.96 0.66 -6.25
N HIS A 33 2.81 0.13 -6.65
CA HIS A 33 2.04 0.61 -7.79
C HIS A 33 0.63 1.00 -7.35
N PRO A 34 0.35 2.30 -7.15
CA PRO A 34 -1.01 2.78 -6.95
C PRO A 34 -1.78 2.80 -8.28
N PHE A 35 -3.05 2.42 -8.24
CA PHE A 35 -3.98 2.58 -9.35
C PHE A 35 -5.40 2.81 -8.83
N THR A 36 -6.26 3.36 -9.69
CA THR A 36 -7.65 3.64 -9.34
C THR A 36 -8.56 2.69 -10.11
N LEU A 37 -9.55 2.10 -9.43
CA LEU A 37 -10.56 1.23 -10.01
C LEU A 37 -11.91 1.58 -9.38
N GLU A 38 -12.89 1.99 -10.20
CA GLU A 38 -14.27 2.27 -9.73
C GLU A 38 -14.32 3.18 -8.49
N ASP A 39 -13.59 4.31 -8.54
CA ASP A 39 -13.44 5.29 -7.44
C ASP A 39 -12.69 4.80 -6.19
N GLU A 40 -12.18 3.56 -6.22
CA GLU A 40 -11.34 3.02 -5.16
C GLU A 40 -9.86 3.15 -5.52
N ILE A 41 -9.04 3.51 -4.52
CA ILE A 41 -7.59 3.51 -4.68
C ILE A 41 -7.05 2.16 -4.21
N LEU A 42 -6.38 1.48 -5.12
CA LEU A 42 -5.72 0.21 -4.87
C LEU A 42 -4.20 0.39 -4.94
N ILE A 43 -3.47 -0.35 -4.13
CA ILE A 43 -2.01 -0.44 -4.18
C ILE A 43 -1.61 -1.89 -4.39
N ILE A 44 -0.81 -2.13 -5.42
CA ILE A 44 -0.08 -3.38 -5.58
C ILE A 44 1.30 -3.19 -4.96
N VAL A 45 1.66 -4.08 -4.06
CA VAL A 45 3.00 -4.14 -3.49
C VAL A 45 3.64 -5.45 -3.93
N SER A 46 4.80 -5.36 -4.58
CA SER A 46 5.59 -6.51 -4.98
C SER A 46 6.83 -6.63 -4.11
N SER A 47 7.11 -7.86 -3.65
CA SER A 47 8.29 -8.19 -2.85
C SER A 47 8.99 -9.41 -3.44
N LYS A 48 10.32 -9.43 -3.36
CA LYS A 48 11.15 -10.53 -3.88
C LYS A 48 11.29 -11.68 -2.88
N THR A 49 11.20 -11.39 -1.58
CA THR A 49 11.71 -12.26 -0.52
C THR A 49 10.63 -12.74 0.45
N GLU A 50 9.65 -11.89 0.78
CA GLU A 50 8.64 -12.24 1.80
C GLU A 50 7.31 -11.50 1.64
N ILE A 51 6.27 -12.07 2.28
CA ILE A 51 4.97 -11.45 2.51
C ILE A 51 5.16 -10.36 3.58
N ILE A 52 4.81 -9.12 3.28
CA ILE A 52 5.05 -7.97 4.18
C ILE A 52 3.75 -7.43 4.81
N LYS A 53 2.62 -8.11 4.58
CA LYS A 53 1.29 -7.78 5.08
C LYS A 53 1.25 -7.08 6.44
N ASP A 54 1.70 -7.74 7.49
CA ASP A 54 1.51 -7.21 8.86
C ASP A 54 2.31 -5.92 9.07
N HIS A 55 3.52 -5.85 8.51
CA HIS A 55 4.33 -4.65 8.55
C HIS A 55 3.69 -3.52 7.73
N PHE A 56 3.24 -3.81 6.51
CA PHE A 56 2.62 -2.85 5.60
C PHE A 56 1.32 -2.26 6.16
N LEU A 57 0.42 -3.11 6.65
CA LEU A 57 -0.83 -2.67 7.29
C LEU A 57 -0.56 -1.81 8.54
N THR A 58 0.45 -2.19 9.35
CA THR A 58 0.82 -1.45 10.55
C THR A 58 1.39 -0.07 10.20
N SER A 59 2.28 0.02 9.19
CA SER A 59 2.84 1.29 8.73
C SER A 59 1.75 2.22 8.18
N ILE A 60 0.81 1.72 7.38
CA ILE A 60 -0.29 2.56 6.88
C ILE A 60 -1.14 3.08 8.04
N LYS A 61 -1.45 2.20 9.02
CA LYS A 61 -2.24 2.58 10.19
C LYS A 61 -1.55 3.60 11.09
N SER A 62 -0.23 3.52 11.27
CA SER A 62 0.52 4.51 12.06
C SER A 62 0.52 5.90 11.43
N GLU A 63 0.42 5.98 10.11
CA GLU A 63 0.28 7.23 9.35
C GLU A 63 -1.16 7.79 9.38
N GLY A 64 -2.09 7.15 10.10
CA GLY A 64 -3.48 7.60 10.24
C GLY A 64 -4.36 7.27 9.03
N PHE A 65 -3.99 6.23 8.28
CA PHE A 65 -4.75 5.73 7.14
C PHE A 65 -5.34 4.35 7.40
N ASN A 66 -6.48 4.07 6.79
CA ASN A 66 -7.06 2.73 6.79
C ASN A 66 -6.72 2.02 5.48
N CYS A 67 -6.41 0.73 5.59
CA CYS A 67 -6.21 -0.13 4.44
C CYS A 67 -6.68 -1.56 4.73
N GLU A 68 -7.03 -2.25 3.66
CA GLU A 68 -7.48 -3.65 3.69
C GLU A 68 -6.70 -4.47 2.67
N LEU A 69 -6.24 -5.66 3.05
CA LEU A 69 -5.65 -6.61 2.12
C LEU A 69 -6.76 -7.33 1.34
N LEU A 70 -6.76 -7.16 0.02
CA LEU A 70 -7.69 -7.85 -0.88
C LEU A 70 -7.16 -9.21 -1.35
N LYS A 71 -5.84 -9.30 -1.59
CA LYS A 71 -5.21 -10.52 -2.11
C LYS A 71 -3.72 -10.56 -1.78
N ALA A 72 -3.19 -11.75 -1.48
CA ALA A 72 -1.76 -12.03 -1.41
C ALA A 72 -1.47 -13.31 -2.21
N SER A 73 -0.42 -13.32 -3.04
CA SER A 73 -0.02 -14.47 -3.88
C SER A 73 1.47 -14.54 -4.13
#